data_AF-A0A0N4T6Z1-F1
#
_entry.id   AF-A0A0N4T6Z1-F1
#
_cell.length_a   1.000
_cell.length_b   1.000
_cell.length_c   1.000
_cell.angle_alpha   90.00
_cell.angle_beta   90.00
_cell.angle_gamma   90.00
#
_symmetry.space_group_name_H-M   'P 1'
#
loop_
_entity.id
_entity.type
_entity.pdbx_description
1 polymer ?
#
loop_
_entity_poly.entity_id
_entity_poly.type
_entity_poly.pdbx_seq_one_letter_code
_entity_poly.pdbx_strand_id
1 'polypeptide(L)'
;MVLPELPKLLVFIFDSLPVQGESRKLNTKHLEVLNRISEFIRDEEMIRRYVSILLTFLESGIVRSDDAVQSSLLTVLRMVTVATDPTQFLKNLTNVQSLLKERSHRETLQKIEQAIVIKLMENDKRKAELLSYVASLDAWDGRRIDEPDYDKRHCAYLNLLKALTTDEVIEPILLYLILHNDYYVIVQVNDISLRSAATKNFHSIIEYFGKCNMNGREKQNGVDSHMLPLILRGLHDAKEVIRHDFANLLVSMIIYFPTHKHLRHLESLRNTAEVDLDFFENVTHMQIHRRQRAFYKLAQSLQSEKIRIPNGVLLRFLLPFLQPYMVNLSSSTSALSDAALALFTQIMRGAPWKKYFPMLDFYMKRLKKESVNVNHKAIIRKF
;
A
#
# COMPACT_ATOMS: atom_id res chain seq x y z
N MET A 1 -41.20 20.53 9.16
CA MET A 1 -41.98 19.50 8.44
C MET A 1 -41.15 18.39 7.79
N VAL A 2 -39.81 18.47 7.69
CA VAL A 2 -39.00 17.45 6.96
C VAL A 2 -38.51 16.27 7.82
N LEU A 3 -38.42 16.45 9.15
CA LEU A 3 -37.96 15.42 10.10
C LEU A 3 -38.71 14.07 10.02
N PRO A 4 -40.05 14.02 9.85
CA PRO A 4 -40.79 12.75 9.79
C PRO A 4 -40.51 11.94 8.50
N GLU A 5 -40.19 12.61 7.40
CA GLU A 5 -39.93 11.98 6.09
C GLU A 5 -38.44 11.67 5.86
N LEU A 6 -37.59 12.08 6.81
CA LEU A 6 -36.14 11.94 6.72
C LEU A 6 -35.67 10.48 6.56
N PRO A 7 -36.26 9.48 7.25
CA PRO A 7 -35.90 8.09 7.02
C PRO A 7 -36.18 7.62 5.58
N LYS A 8 -37.30 8.05 4.96
CA LYS A 8 -37.63 7.70 3.57
C LYS A 8 -36.69 8.37 2.58
N LEU A 9 -36.32 9.63 2.84
CA LEU A 9 -35.34 10.38 2.07
C LEU A 9 -33.95 9.74 2.15
N LEU A 10 -33.55 9.29 3.33
CA LEU A 10 -32.30 8.57 3.55
C LEU A 10 -32.29 7.25 2.78
N VAL A 11 -33.33 6.43 2.89
CA VAL A 11 -33.46 5.16 2.14
C VAL A 11 -33.41 5.42 0.64
N PHE A 12 -34.16 6.40 0.12
CA PHE A 12 -34.13 6.77 -1.29
C PHE A 12 -32.73 7.19 -1.75
N ILE A 13 -32.03 8.02 -0.97
CA ILE A 13 -30.66 8.40 -1.29
C ILE A 13 -29.77 7.15 -1.27
N PHE A 14 -29.81 6.33 -0.22
CA PHE A 14 -29.00 5.11 -0.11
C PHE A 14 -29.22 4.11 -1.24
N ASP A 15 -30.45 3.98 -1.72
CA ASP A 15 -30.79 3.08 -2.84
C ASP A 15 -30.45 3.70 -4.21
N SER A 16 -30.32 5.02 -4.27
CA SER A 16 -29.81 5.73 -5.45
C SER A 16 -28.28 5.79 -5.51
N LEU A 17 -27.58 5.50 -4.41
CA LEU A 17 -26.12 5.36 -4.37
C LEU A 17 -25.72 4.02 -5.01
N PRO A 18 -24.63 3.98 -5.79
CA PRO A 18 -24.15 2.74 -6.40
C PRO A 18 -23.81 1.72 -5.33
N VAL A 19 -24.32 0.50 -5.52
CA VAL A 19 -23.95 -0.67 -4.72
C VAL A 19 -22.46 -0.96 -4.94
N GLN A 20 -21.78 -1.51 -3.93
CA GLN A 20 -20.36 -1.89 -3.98
C GLN A 20 -20.02 -2.55 -5.34
N GLY A 21 -19.18 -1.88 -6.14
CA GLY A 21 -18.73 -2.38 -7.44
C GLY A 21 -19.32 -1.68 -8.68
N GLU A 22 -20.34 -0.82 -8.57
CA GLU A 22 -20.84 -0.05 -9.71
C GLU A 22 -20.17 1.33 -9.85
N SER A 23 -19.53 1.58 -10.99
CA SER A 23 -18.88 2.85 -11.33
C SER A 23 -19.87 3.89 -11.87
N ARG A 24 -20.94 4.22 -11.13
CA ARG A 24 -21.78 5.37 -11.50
C ARG A 24 -21.12 6.67 -11.06
N LYS A 25 -21.01 7.65 -11.97
CA LYS A 25 -20.62 9.02 -11.64
C LYS A 25 -21.65 9.60 -10.67
N LEU A 26 -21.24 9.75 -9.42
CA LEU A 26 -22.09 10.32 -8.38
C LEU A 26 -22.01 11.85 -8.42
N ASN A 27 -23.16 12.49 -8.32
CA ASN A 27 -23.28 13.94 -8.24
C ASN A 27 -22.78 14.43 -6.87
N THR A 28 -21.80 15.33 -6.83
CA THR A 28 -21.25 15.95 -5.61
C THR A 28 -22.33 16.58 -4.74
N LYS A 29 -23.45 17.02 -5.35
CA LYS A 29 -24.64 17.51 -4.64
C LYS A 29 -25.27 16.48 -3.70
N HIS A 30 -25.23 15.18 -4.03
CA HIS A 30 -25.73 14.15 -3.13
C HIS A 30 -24.83 14.03 -1.88
N LEU A 31 -23.52 14.19 -2.01
CA LEU A 31 -22.60 14.19 -0.86
C LEU A 31 -22.82 15.41 0.05
N GLU A 32 -23.08 16.59 -0.53
CA GLU A 32 -23.43 17.78 0.26
C GLU A 32 -24.73 17.60 1.04
N VAL A 33 -25.76 17.04 0.39
CA VAL A 33 -27.04 16.73 1.03
C VAL A 33 -26.85 15.68 2.13
N LEU A 34 -26.10 14.63 1.85
CA LEU A 34 -25.76 13.58 2.80
C LEU A 34 -24.98 14.12 4.02
N ASN A 35 -24.02 15.01 3.81
CA ASN A 35 -23.28 15.67 4.88
C ASN A 35 -24.19 16.53 5.77
N ARG A 36 -25.18 17.23 5.18
CA ARG A 36 -26.17 18.01 5.93
C ARG A 36 -27.17 17.15 6.69
N ILE A 37 -27.54 15.99 6.14
CA ILE A 37 -28.51 15.08 6.78
C ILE A 37 -27.83 14.20 7.85
N SER A 38 -26.51 14.04 7.78
CA SER A 38 -25.73 13.18 8.69
C SER A 38 -26.03 13.42 10.17
N GLU A 39 -26.28 14.67 10.59
CA GLU A 39 -26.58 15.04 11.98
C GLU A 39 -27.89 14.43 12.54
N PHE A 40 -28.78 14.00 11.65
CA PHE A 40 -30.09 13.45 12.01
C PHE A 40 -30.12 11.92 11.96
N ILE A 41 -29.05 11.26 11.51
CA ILE A 41 -28.95 9.81 11.48
C ILE A 41 -28.61 9.32 12.89
N ARG A 42 -29.54 8.59 13.51
CA ARG A 42 -29.38 8.01 14.85
C ARG A 42 -29.50 6.48 14.87
N ASP A 43 -29.87 5.89 13.75
CA ASP A 43 -30.02 4.46 13.58
C ASP A 43 -28.66 3.81 13.27
N GLU A 44 -28.32 2.76 14.02
CA GLU A 44 -27.00 2.11 13.93
C GLU A 44 -26.77 1.45 12.56
N GLU A 45 -27.81 0.84 11.95
CA GLU A 45 -27.67 0.22 10.64
C GLU A 45 -27.44 1.26 9.54
N MET A 46 -28.15 2.39 9.62
CA MET A 46 -27.95 3.52 8.72
C MET A 46 -26.56 4.13 8.90
N ILE A 47 -26.09 4.32 10.14
CA ILE A 47 -24.73 4.78 10.42
C ILE A 47 -23.72 3.83 9.78
N ARG A 48 -23.89 2.52 9.97
CA ARG A 48 -23.01 1.49 9.41
C ARG A 48 -22.95 1.56 7.89
N ARG A 49 -24.10 1.56 7.24
CA ARG A 49 -24.20 1.62 5.76
C ARG A 49 -23.60 2.92 5.24
N TYR A 50 -23.84 4.03 5.92
CA TYR A 50 -23.33 5.35 5.53
C TYR A 50 -21.81 5.46 5.62
N VAL A 51 -21.23 5.09 6.76
CA VAL A 51 -19.77 5.12 6.95
C VAL A 51 -19.09 4.18 5.95
N SER A 52 -19.62 2.98 5.74
CA SER A 52 -19.05 2.06 4.75
C SER A 52 -19.07 2.66 3.34
N ILE A 53 -20.16 3.33 2.94
CA ILE A 53 -20.26 3.94 1.61
C ILE A 53 -19.28 5.10 1.46
N LEU A 54 -19.20 6.00 2.45
CA LEU A 54 -18.26 7.12 2.42
C LEU A 54 -16.81 6.64 2.29
N LEU A 55 -16.41 5.64 3.09
CA LEU A 55 -15.06 5.10 3.05
C LEU A 55 -14.78 4.39 1.72
N THR A 56 -15.73 3.63 1.17
CA THR A 56 -15.60 3.03 -0.18
C THR A 56 -15.49 4.09 -1.29
N PHE A 57 -16.14 5.24 -1.15
CA PHE A 57 -16.01 6.35 -2.10
C PHE A 57 -14.63 7.04 -2.03
N LEU A 58 -14.04 7.11 -0.85
CA LEU A 58 -12.64 7.54 -0.69
C LEU A 58 -11.69 6.52 -1.35
N GLU A 59 -11.91 5.22 -1.12
CA GLU A 59 -11.09 4.15 -1.70
C GLU A 59 -11.13 4.09 -3.22
N SER A 60 -12.31 4.26 -3.81
CA SER A 60 -12.50 4.23 -5.26
C SER A 60 -12.01 5.50 -5.98
N GLY A 61 -11.58 6.53 -5.24
CA GLY A 61 -11.13 7.79 -5.81
C GLY A 61 -12.24 8.54 -6.57
N ILE A 62 -13.50 8.30 -6.22
CA ILE A 62 -14.66 9.06 -6.71
C ILE A 62 -14.61 10.47 -6.12
N VAL A 63 -14.31 10.56 -4.82
CA VAL A 63 -14.08 11.83 -4.12
C VAL A 63 -12.61 12.18 -4.24
N ARG A 64 -12.31 13.31 -4.92
CA ARG A 64 -10.94 13.69 -5.28
C ARG A 64 -10.47 15.04 -4.75
N SER A 65 -11.38 15.98 -4.53
CA SER A 65 -11.02 17.28 -4.00
C SER A 65 -10.76 17.19 -2.50
N ASP A 66 -9.68 17.81 -2.03
CA ASP A 66 -9.26 17.72 -0.63
C ASP A 66 -10.34 18.20 0.34
N ASP A 67 -11.11 19.23 -0.03
CA ASP A 67 -12.26 19.71 0.74
C ASP A 67 -13.37 18.65 0.87
N ALA A 68 -13.62 17.89 -0.19
CA ALA A 68 -14.65 16.85 -0.18
C ALA A 68 -14.19 15.61 0.59
N VAL A 69 -12.91 15.25 0.48
CA VAL A 69 -12.29 14.22 1.32
C VAL A 69 -12.38 14.60 2.79
N GLN A 70 -11.97 15.82 3.13
CA GLN A 70 -12.01 16.34 4.50
C GLN A 70 -13.45 16.38 5.05
N SER A 71 -14.41 16.87 4.27
CA SER A 71 -15.82 16.89 4.65
C SER A 71 -16.38 15.48 4.90
N SER A 72 -15.98 14.51 4.07
CA SER A 72 -16.36 13.10 4.24
C SER A 72 -15.77 12.51 5.53
N LEU A 73 -14.48 12.76 5.80
CA LEU A 73 -13.81 12.28 7.02
C LEU A 73 -14.40 12.92 8.29
N LEU A 74 -14.70 14.21 8.28
CA LEU A 74 -15.38 14.87 9.40
C LEU A 74 -16.77 14.28 9.64
N THR A 75 -17.46 13.88 8.58
CA THR A 75 -18.74 13.21 8.69
C THR A 75 -18.60 11.80 9.26
N VAL A 76 -17.61 11.02 8.81
CA VAL A 76 -17.28 9.72 9.41
C VAL A 76 -16.94 9.88 10.89
N LEU A 77 -16.17 10.90 11.27
CA LEU A 77 -15.85 11.19 12.67
C LEU A 77 -17.11 11.40 13.51
N ARG A 78 -18.03 12.27 13.08
CA ARG A 78 -19.31 12.50 13.79
C ARG A 78 -20.11 11.20 13.95
N MET A 79 -20.15 10.38 12.91
CA MET A 79 -20.88 9.10 12.93
C MET A 79 -20.25 8.09 13.90
N VAL A 80 -18.92 7.93 13.85
CA VAL A 80 -18.17 7.02 14.74
C VAL A 80 -18.31 7.43 16.21
N THR A 81 -18.34 8.74 16.49
CA THR A 81 -18.57 9.24 17.86
C THR A 81 -19.94 8.88 18.42
N VAL A 82 -20.96 8.68 17.57
CA VAL A 82 -22.33 8.32 18.00
C VAL A 82 -22.59 6.80 17.94
N ALA A 83 -21.92 6.07 17.05
CA ALA A 83 -22.13 4.63 16.82
C ALA A 83 -21.96 3.76 18.08
N THR A 84 -22.83 2.78 18.29
CA THR A 84 -22.74 1.89 19.46
C THR A 84 -21.56 0.92 19.38
N ASP A 85 -21.31 0.32 18.20
CA ASP A 85 -20.14 -0.52 17.94
C ASP A 85 -19.26 0.12 16.86
N PRO A 86 -18.25 0.92 17.24
CA PRO A 86 -17.37 1.56 16.26
C PRO A 86 -16.33 0.59 15.67
N THR A 87 -16.17 -0.62 16.22
CA THR A 87 -15.11 -1.56 15.80
C THR A 87 -15.37 -2.14 14.42
N GLN A 88 -16.65 -2.20 14.02
CA GLN A 88 -17.08 -2.62 12.69
C GLN A 88 -16.47 -1.78 11.56
N PHE A 89 -16.01 -0.55 11.85
CA PHE A 89 -15.43 0.36 10.86
C PHE A 89 -13.94 0.15 10.60
N LEU A 90 -13.22 -0.59 11.46
CA LEU A 90 -11.77 -0.77 11.35
C LEU A 90 -11.35 -1.34 9.98
N LYS A 91 -12.16 -2.27 9.45
CA LYS A 91 -11.96 -2.85 8.11
C LYS A 91 -12.01 -1.80 7.01
N ASN A 92 -12.97 -0.88 7.08
CA ASN A 92 -13.11 0.20 6.10
C ASN A 92 -12.01 1.27 6.23
N LEU A 93 -11.40 1.43 7.42
CA LEU A 93 -10.31 2.37 7.65
C LEU A 93 -8.95 1.87 7.15
N THR A 94 -8.80 0.55 6.94
CA THR A 94 -7.53 -0.08 6.56
C THR A 94 -6.93 0.51 5.29
N ASN A 95 -7.68 0.60 4.19
CA ASN A 95 -7.11 1.15 2.96
C ASN A 95 -6.88 2.67 3.07
N VAL A 96 -7.77 3.36 3.80
CA VAL A 96 -7.75 4.80 4.02
C VAL A 96 -6.43 5.25 4.65
N GLN A 97 -5.86 4.44 5.56
CA GLN A 97 -4.51 4.65 6.12
C GLN A 97 -3.42 4.85 5.07
N SER A 98 -3.49 4.18 3.92
CA SER A 98 -2.48 4.31 2.85
C SER A 98 -2.88 5.29 1.74
N LEU A 99 -4.11 5.79 1.76
CA LEU A 99 -4.68 6.66 0.71
C LEU A 99 -4.56 8.13 1.07
N LEU A 100 -4.80 8.49 2.33
CA LEU A 100 -4.77 9.87 2.78
C LEU A 100 -3.33 10.36 2.88
N LYS A 101 -3.07 11.52 2.25
CA LYS A 101 -1.75 12.15 2.21
C LYS A 101 -1.71 13.52 2.89
N GLU A 102 -2.79 14.29 2.74
CA GLU A 102 -2.86 15.62 3.31
C GLU A 102 -2.91 15.59 4.84
N ARG A 103 -2.21 16.53 5.47
CA ARG A 103 -2.12 16.64 6.92
C ARG A 103 -3.50 16.68 7.60
N SER A 104 -4.39 17.53 7.10
CA SER A 104 -5.74 17.71 7.67
C SER A 104 -6.57 16.41 7.63
N HIS A 105 -6.41 15.62 6.56
CA HIS A 105 -7.06 14.32 6.43
C HIS A 105 -6.51 13.33 7.45
N ARG A 106 -5.18 13.29 7.64
CA ARG A 106 -4.50 12.43 8.63
C ARG A 106 -4.88 12.78 10.07
N GLU A 107 -4.94 14.06 10.40
CA GLU A 107 -5.39 14.52 11.73
C GLU A 107 -6.86 14.12 11.99
N THR A 108 -7.70 14.14 10.95
CA THR A 108 -9.09 13.70 11.07
C THR A 108 -9.18 12.18 11.21
N LEU A 109 -8.37 11.42 10.48
CA LEU A 109 -8.26 9.96 10.64
C LEU A 109 -7.81 9.60 12.05
N GLN A 110 -6.78 10.28 12.57
CA GLN A 110 -6.33 10.09 13.94
C GLN A 110 -7.45 10.33 14.95
N LYS A 111 -8.25 11.40 14.78
CA LYS A 111 -9.41 11.66 15.65
C LYS A 111 -10.48 10.57 15.56
N ILE A 112 -10.71 10.01 14.37
CA ILE A 112 -11.62 8.88 14.18
C ILE A 112 -11.11 7.70 15.01
N GLU A 113 -9.84 7.33 14.86
CA GLU A 113 -9.25 6.20 15.57
C GLU A 113 -9.25 6.40 17.09
N GLN A 114 -8.95 7.61 17.58
CA GLN A 114 -9.04 7.95 18.99
C GLN A 114 -10.48 7.80 19.52
N ALA A 115 -11.50 8.18 18.75
CA ALA A 115 -12.88 7.97 19.14
C ALA A 115 -13.23 6.47 19.26
N ILE A 116 -12.68 5.62 18.38
CA ILE A 116 -12.83 4.15 18.48
C ILE A 116 -12.11 3.62 19.72
N VAL A 117 -10.87 4.09 19.98
CA VAL A 117 -10.08 3.70 21.18
C VAL A 117 -10.88 3.97 22.45
N ILE A 118 -11.44 5.17 22.61
CA ILE A 118 -12.19 5.55 23.82
C ILE A 118 -13.33 4.57 24.10
N LYS A 119 -14.08 4.17 23.06
CA LYS A 119 -15.19 3.21 23.18
C LYS A 119 -14.72 1.79 23.42
N LEU A 120 -13.55 1.42 22.91
CA LEU A 120 -12.97 0.10 23.13
C LEU A 120 -12.43 -0.08 24.55
N MET A 121 -12.03 0.98 25.24
CA MET A 121 -11.43 0.90 26.59
C MET A 121 -12.30 0.17 27.62
N GLU A 122 -13.63 0.20 27.44
CA GLU A 122 -14.60 -0.46 28.32
C GLU A 122 -14.75 -1.97 28.00
N ASN A 123 -14.56 -2.36 26.74
CA ASN A 123 -14.86 -3.71 26.25
C ASN A 123 -13.61 -4.58 26.00
N ASP A 124 -12.57 -4.00 25.40
CA ASP A 124 -11.33 -4.68 25.04
C ASP A 124 -10.14 -3.72 25.17
N LYS A 125 -9.58 -3.70 26.38
CA LYS A 125 -8.45 -2.83 26.74
C LYS A 125 -7.23 -3.07 25.88
N ARG A 126 -6.98 -4.32 25.49
CA ARG A 126 -5.78 -4.67 24.74
C ARG A 126 -5.88 -4.23 23.28
N LYS A 127 -7.04 -4.44 22.65
CA LYS A 127 -7.34 -3.89 21.33
C LYS A 127 -7.33 -2.37 21.34
N ALA A 128 -7.90 -1.74 22.38
CA ALA A 128 -7.85 -0.29 22.55
C ALA A 128 -6.40 0.22 22.63
N GLU A 129 -5.55 -0.45 23.41
CA GLU A 129 -4.13 -0.12 23.56
C GLU A 129 -3.39 -0.20 22.21
N LEU A 130 -3.52 -1.31 21.48
CA LEU A 130 -2.87 -1.48 20.18
C LEU A 130 -3.36 -0.46 19.15
N LEU A 131 -4.66 -0.19 19.11
CA LEU A 131 -5.22 0.85 18.24
C LEU A 131 -4.76 2.26 18.64
N SER A 132 -4.53 2.52 19.93
CA SER A 132 -3.98 3.80 20.40
C SER A 132 -2.56 4.05 19.87
N TYR A 133 -1.77 2.98 19.69
CA TYR A 133 -0.46 3.09 19.04
C TYR A 133 -0.62 3.46 17.57
N VAL A 134 -1.56 2.86 16.84
CA VAL A 134 -1.87 3.23 15.44
C VAL A 134 -2.23 4.72 15.35
N ALA A 135 -3.15 5.19 16.19
CA ALA A 135 -3.53 6.60 16.21
C ALA A 135 -2.35 7.52 16.56
N SER A 136 -1.41 7.05 17.39
CA SER A 136 -0.22 7.81 17.77
C SER A 136 0.81 7.95 16.65
N LEU A 137 0.79 7.08 15.63
CA LEU A 137 1.68 7.19 14.45
C LEU A 137 1.42 8.45 13.62
N ASP A 138 0.24 9.07 13.77
CA ASP A 138 -0.14 10.32 13.12
C ASP A 138 -0.07 11.55 14.04
N ALA A 139 0.55 11.45 15.22
CA ALA A 139 0.62 12.57 16.17
C ALA A 139 1.44 13.77 15.64
N TRP A 140 0.96 14.99 15.91
CA TRP A 140 1.61 16.25 15.55
C TRP A 140 1.98 17.03 16.81
N ASP A 141 3.08 17.77 16.75
CA ASP A 141 3.53 18.59 17.88
C ASP A 141 2.59 19.80 18.02
N GLY A 142 1.96 19.94 19.20
CA GLY A 142 1.09 21.09 19.49
C GLY A 142 1.86 22.38 19.74
N ARG A 143 3.17 22.31 19.98
CA ARG A 143 4.05 23.46 20.24
C ARG A 143 4.72 23.98 18.96
N ARG A 144 4.87 23.14 17.95
CA ARG A 144 5.55 23.45 16.70
C ARG A 144 4.62 23.21 15.51
N ILE A 145 4.31 24.29 14.80
CA ILE A 145 3.43 24.24 13.64
C ILE A 145 4.10 23.41 12.55
N ASP A 146 3.34 22.49 11.94
CA ASP A 146 3.78 21.63 10.83
C ASP A 146 4.90 20.61 11.17
N GLU A 147 5.19 20.38 12.45
CA GLU A 147 6.13 19.33 12.87
C GLU A 147 5.40 18.08 13.42
N PRO A 148 5.76 16.87 12.96
CA PRO A 148 5.33 15.63 13.60
C PRO A 148 5.76 15.57 15.07
N ASP A 149 4.94 14.96 15.92
CA ASP A 149 5.35 14.61 17.28
C ASP A 149 6.25 13.36 17.21
N TYR A 150 7.54 13.59 16.97
CA TYR A 150 8.51 12.52 16.78
C TYR A 150 8.58 11.58 17.98
N ASP A 151 8.53 12.12 19.20
CA ASP A 151 8.62 11.32 20.43
C ASP A 151 7.43 10.37 20.55
N LYS A 152 6.20 10.86 20.36
CA LYS A 152 5.01 9.98 20.40
C LYS A 152 5.03 8.92 19.31
N ARG A 153 5.40 9.29 18.08
CA ARG A 153 5.45 8.34 16.96
C ARG A 153 6.51 7.26 17.18
N HIS A 154 7.71 7.61 17.65
CA HIS A 154 8.74 6.63 17.96
C HIS A 154 8.34 5.74 19.15
N CYS A 155 7.74 6.30 20.19
CA CYS A 155 7.20 5.52 21.31
C CYS A 155 6.15 4.49 20.84
N ALA A 156 5.26 4.90 19.93
CA ALA A 156 4.27 3.99 19.33
C ALA A 156 4.94 2.83 18.58
N TYR A 157 5.93 3.10 17.72
CA TYR A 157 6.70 2.04 17.05
C TYR A 157 7.40 1.10 18.04
N LEU A 158 8.01 1.63 19.11
CA LEU A 158 8.65 0.80 20.12
C LEU A 158 7.66 -0.15 20.80
N ASN A 159 6.45 0.32 21.11
CA ASN A 159 5.43 -0.50 21.75
C ASN A 159 4.79 -1.51 20.80
N LEU A 160 4.59 -1.15 19.53
CA LEU A 160 4.14 -2.08 18.49
C LEU A 160 5.14 -3.22 18.28
N LEU A 161 6.44 -2.89 18.18
CA LEU A 161 7.50 -3.90 18.08
C LEU A 161 7.51 -4.85 19.28
N LYS A 162 7.34 -4.32 20.51
CA LYS A 162 7.22 -5.15 21.71
C LYS A 162 6.02 -6.09 21.61
N ALA A 163 4.85 -5.60 21.21
CA ALA A 163 3.65 -6.41 21.06
C ALA A 163 3.87 -7.57 20.06
N LEU A 164 4.55 -7.31 18.93
CA LEU A 164 4.88 -8.34 17.92
C LEU A 164 5.86 -9.40 18.41
N THR A 165 6.57 -9.17 19.52
CA THR A 165 7.48 -10.17 20.11
C THR A 165 6.83 -11.02 21.21
N THR A 166 5.61 -10.70 21.62
CA THR A 166 4.86 -11.51 22.59
C THR A 166 4.17 -12.69 21.89
N ASP A 167 3.90 -13.76 22.64
CA ASP A 167 3.12 -14.92 22.15
C ASP A 167 1.62 -14.62 21.98
N GLU A 168 1.22 -13.35 22.15
CA GLU A 168 -0.15 -12.90 21.98
C GLU A 168 -0.58 -12.98 20.51
N VAL A 169 -1.78 -13.48 20.26
CA VAL A 169 -2.42 -13.43 18.94
C VAL A 169 -3.09 -12.07 18.76
N ILE A 170 -2.47 -11.21 17.96
CA ILE A 170 -2.98 -9.90 17.59
C ILE A 170 -4.00 -10.07 16.48
N GLU A 171 -5.15 -9.41 16.63
CA GLU A 171 -6.21 -9.45 15.62
C GLU A 171 -5.69 -8.93 14.26
N PRO A 172 -5.88 -9.67 13.16
CA PRO A 172 -5.27 -9.33 11.87
C PRO A 172 -5.63 -7.94 11.36
N ILE A 173 -6.83 -7.45 11.69
CA ILE A 173 -7.29 -6.13 11.28
C ILE A 173 -6.39 -5.00 11.79
N LEU A 174 -5.88 -5.11 13.02
CA LEU A 174 -4.97 -4.12 13.59
C LEU A 174 -3.64 -4.11 12.84
N LEU A 175 -3.14 -5.31 12.50
CA LEU A 175 -1.91 -5.44 11.72
C LEU A 175 -2.06 -4.85 10.32
N TYR A 176 -3.24 -4.97 9.70
CA TYR A 176 -3.49 -4.35 8.40
C TYR A 176 -3.51 -2.83 8.49
N LEU A 177 -4.14 -2.25 9.53
CA LEU A 177 -4.10 -0.80 9.77
C LEU A 177 -2.65 -0.30 9.89
N ILE A 178 -1.82 -1.01 10.66
CA ILE A 178 -0.42 -0.67 10.87
C ILE A 178 0.36 -0.79 9.54
N LEU A 179 0.22 -1.87 8.77
CA LEU A 179 0.91 -2.05 7.49
C LEU A 179 0.59 -0.93 6.48
N HIS A 180 -0.67 -0.50 6.44
CA HIS A 180 -1.09 0.60 5.56
C HIS A 180 -0.56 1.96 6.05
N ASN A 181 -0.44 2.17 7.37
CA ASN A 181 0.20 3.34 7.95
C ASN A 181 1.72 3.35 7.67
N ASP A 182 2.41 2.22 7.90
CA ASP A 182 3.83 2.04 7.61
C ASP A 182 4.12 2.35 6.14
N TYR A 183 3.29 1.84 5.22
CA TYR A 183 3.41 2.17 3.80
C TYR A 183 3.30 3.68 3.54
N TYR A 184 2.34 4.36 4.16
CA TYR A 184 2.22 5.81 4.03
C TYR A 184 3.48 6.51 4.53
N VAL A 185 3.99 6.14 5.72
CA VAL A 185 5.19 6.75 6.29
C VAL A 185 6.40 6.52 5.39
N ILE A 186 6.61 5.30 4.91
CA ILE A 186 7.76 4.97 4.04
C ILE A 186 7.72 5.78 2.74
N VAL A 187 6.54 5.99 2.17
CA VAL A 187 6.41 6.62 0.84
C VAL A 187 6.33 8.14 0.92
N GLN A 188 5.56 8.68 1.86
CA GLN A 188 5.20 10.10 1.92
C GLN A 188 6.07 10.89 2.89
N VAL A 189 6.56 10.29 3.98
CA VAL A 189 7.33 11.00 5.01
C VAL A 189 8.81 11.02 4.63
N ASN A 190 9.39 12.22 4.63
CA ASN A 190 10.79 12.42 4.24
C ASN A 190 11.78 12.18 5.40
N ASP A 191 11.30 12.20 6.65
CA ASP A 191 12.14 11.95 7.82
C ASP A 191 12.71 10.53 7.81
N ILE A 192 14.04 10.43 7.89
CA ILE A 192 14.77 9.17 7.76
C ILE A 192 14.53 8.28 8.98
N SER A 193 14.41 8.87 10.18
CA SER A 193 14.22 8.10 11.42
C SER A 193 12.86 7.42 11.44
N LEU A 194 11.79 8.17 11.14
CA LEU A 194 10.43 7.65 11.04
C LEU A 194 10.30 6.63 9.91
N ARG A 195 10.92 6.87 8.75
CA ARG A 195 10.93 5.88 7.66
C ARG A 195 11.62 4.59 8.07
N SER A 196 12.77 4.67 8.74
CA SER A 196 13.49 3.49 9.26
C SER A 196 12.65 2.71 10.28
N ALA A 197 11.98 3.42 11.19
CA ALA A 197 11.07 2.82 12.17
C ALA A 197 9.88 2.10 11.50
N ALA A 198 9.25 2.74 10.52
CA ALA A 198 8.15 2.17 9.74
C ALA A 198 8.60 0.92 8.96
N THR A 199 9.74 0.97 8.26
CA THR A 199 10.28 -0.19 7.53
C THR A 199 10.59 -1.36 8.46
N LYS A 200 11.18 -1.08 9.64
CA LYS A 200 11.45 -2.11 10.67
C LYS A 200 10.17 -2.72 11.23
N ASN A 201 9.14 -1.90 11.44
CA ASN A 201 7.85 -2.37 11.93
C ASN A 201 7.14 -3.23 10.87
N PHE A 202 7.10 -2.78 9.61
CA PHE A 202 6.56 -3.55 8.49
C PHE A 202 7.25 -4.92 8.38
N HIS A 203 8.59 -4.95 8.45
CA HIS A 203 9.36 -6.20 8.49
C HIS A 203 8.93 -7.11 9.65
N SER A 204 8.82 -6.55 10.86
CA SER A 204 8.42 -7.31 12.05
C SER A 204 7.00 -7.88 11.92
N ILE A 205 6.08 -7.17 11.25
CA ILE A 205 4.73 -7.69 10.97
C ILE A 205 4.79 -8.85 9.96
N ILE A 206 5.60 -8.75 8.90
CA ILE A 206 5.83 -9.86 7.95
C ILE A 206 6.31 -11.10 8.70
N GLU A 207 7.31 -10.93 9.56
CA GLU A 207 7.87 -11.99 10.39
C GLU A 207 6.83 -12.58 11.36
N TYR A 208 6.06 -11.72 12.04
CA TYR A 208 4.99 -12.11 12.94
C TYR A 208 3.95 -12.98 12.24
N PHE A 209 3.42 -12.55 11.08
CA PHE A 209 2.51 -13.39 10.28
C PHE A 209 3.19 -14.70 9.85
N GLY A 210 4.47 -14.64 9.48
CA GLY A 210 5.29 -15.78 9.10
C GLY A 210 5.40 -16.85 10.18
N LYS A 211 5.52 -16.43 11.45
CA LYS A 211 5.75 -17.32 12.60
C LYS A 211 4.49 -17.67 13.39
N CYS A 212 3.46 -16.84 13.36
CA CYS A 212 2.26 -17.07 14.15
C CYS A 212 1.47 -18.31 13.72
N ASN A 213 0.88 -18.97 14.71
CA ASN A 213 -0.06 -20.09 14.56
C ASN A 213 -1.46 -19.62 14.13
N MET A 214 -1.52 -18.78 13.10
CA MET A 214 -2.77 -18.37 12.48
C MET A 214 -3.28 -19.41 11.48
N ASN A 215 -4.58 -19.39 11.19
CA ASN A 215 -5.14 -20.23 10.14
C ASN A 215 -4.44 -19.93 8.80
N GLY A 216 -4.04 -20.99 8.06
CA GLY A 216 -3.35 -20.85 6.78
C GLY A 216 -4.12 -20.03 5.74
N ARG A 217 -5.46 -20.08 5.74
CA ARG A 217 -6.31 -19.27 4.86
C ARG A 217 -6.27 -17.79 5.23
N GLU A 218 -6.36 -17.45 6.51
CA GLU A 218 -6.31 -16.06 6.98
C GLU A 218 -4.93 -15.45 6.72
N LYS A 219 -3.87 -16.23 6.95
CA LYS A 219 -2.50 -15.85 6.62
C LYS A 219 -2.34 -15.57 5.12
N GLN A 220 -2.82 -16.47 4.27
CA GLN A 220 -2.80 -16.28 2.82
C GLN A 220 -3.61 -15.05 2.38
N ASN A 221 -4.78 -14.82 2.99
CA ASN A 221 -5.62 -13.65 2.70
C ASN A 221 -4.92 -12.34 3.08
N GLY A 222 -4.26 -12.26 4.24
CA GLY A 222 -3.49 -11.08 4.65
C GLY A 222 -2.34 -10.77 3.69
N VAL A 223 -1.62 -11.81 3.26
CA VAL A 223 -0.54 -11.69 2.28
C VAL A 223 -1.06 -11.19 0.93
N ASP A 224 -2.08 -11.83 0.38
CA ASP A 224 -2.60 -11.53 -0.96
C ASP A 224 -3.36 -10.19 -1.01
N SER A 225 -4.03 -9.80 0.07
CA SER A 225 -4.93 -8.62 0.10
C SER A 225 -4.25 -7.34 0.58
N HIS A 226 -3.23 -7.44 1.45
CA HIS A 226 -2.60 -6.26 2.06
C HIS A 226 -1.09 -6.20 1.77
N MET A 227 -0.30 -7.16 2.28
CA MET A 227 1.17 -7.07 2.24
C MET A 227 1.72 -7.02 0.81
N LEU A 228 1.32 -7.97 -0.04
CA LEU A 228 1.86 -8.08 -1.38
C LEU A 228 1.43 -6.91 -2.28
N PRO A 229 0.18 -6.44 -2.26
CA PRO A 229 -0.21 -5.20 -2.93
C PRO A 229 0.58 -3.97 -2.47
N LEU A 230 0.80 -3.79 -1.16
CA LEU A 230 1.59 -2.67 -0.61
C LEU A 230 3.04 -2.71 -1.11
N ILE A 231 3.69 -3.87 -1.03
CA ILE A 231 5.07 -4.07 -1.51
C ILE A 231 5.17 -3.78 -3.01
N LEU A 232 4.25 -4.32 -3.82
CA LEU A 232 4.26 -4.07 -5.26
C LEU A 232 4.03 -2.60 -5.61
N ARG A 233 3.17 -1.88 -4.86
CA ARG A 233 3.01 -0.43 -5.02
C ARG A 233 4.33 0.30 -4.72
N GLY A 234 5.00 -0.07 -3.63
CA GLY A 234 6.28 0.54 -3.25
C GLY A 234 7.43 0.25 -4.22
N LEU A 235 7.48 -0.96 -4.79
CA LEU A 235 8.46 -1.32 -5.83
C LEU A 235 8.30 -0.49 -7.11
N HIS A 236 7.08 -0.03 -7.42
CA HIS A 236 6.83 0.85 -8.57
C HIS A 236 7.00 2.34 -8.26
N ASP A 237 7.40 2.72 -7.05
CA ASP A 237 7.58 4.12 -6.69
C ASP A 237 8.67 4.80 -7.52
N ALA A 238 8.53 6.10 -7.77
CA ALA A 238 9.50 6.87 -8.54
C ALA A 238 10.82 7.08 -7.79
N LYS A 239 10.80 7.19 -6.47
CA LYS A 239 12.00 7.40 -5.66
C LYS A 239 12.74 6.08 -5.47
N GLU A 240 14.03 6.08 -5.78
CA GLU A 240 14.87 4.88 -5.68
C GLU A 240 14.97 4.33 -4.27
N VAL A 241 15.15 5.20 -3.28
CA VAL A 241 15.26 4.82 -1.87
C VAL A 241 14.03 4.04 -1.41
N ILE A 242 12.83 4.49 -1.80
CA ILE A 242 11.57 3.80 -1.49
C ILE A 242 11.56 2.41 -2.15
N ARG A 243 11.91 2.31 -3.45
CA ARG A 243 11.96 1.01 -4.12
C ARG A 243 12.92 0.04 -3.43
N HIS A 244 14.05 0.51 -2.92
CA HIS A 244 15.01 -0.33 -2.19
C HIS A 244 14.45 -0.81 -0.85
N ASP A 245 13.80 0.07 -0.08
CA ASP A 245 13.14 -0.32 1.17
C ASP A 245 12.10 -1.44 0.91
N PHE A 246 11.28 -1.30 -0.14
CA PHE A 246 10.29 -2.31 -0.50
C PHE A 246 10.87 -3.58 -1.14
N ALA A 247 12.06 -3.51 -1.76
CA ALA A 247 12.79 -4.69 -2.22
C ALA A 247 13.29 -5.53 -1.04
N ASN A 248 13.75 -4.88 0.03
CA ASN A 248 14.13 -5.57 1.27
C ASN A 248 12.91 -6.21 1.95
N LEU A 249 11.77 -5.51 1.97
CA LEU A 249 10.51 -6.08 2.46
C LEU A 249 10.03 -7.26 1.60
N LEU A 250 10.23 -7.22 0.28
CA LEU A 250 9.96 -8.36 -0.60
C LEU A 250 10.84 -9.57 -0.23
N VAL A 251 12.12 -9.36 0.07
CA VAL A 251 13.02 -10.43 0.54
C VAL A 251 12.47 -11.07 1.82
N SER A 252 12.01 -10.27 2.79
CA SER A 252 11.37 -10.79 4.00
C SER A 252 10.12 -11.62 3.68
N MET A 253 9.28 -11.18 2.74
CA MET A 253 8.13 -11.98 2.30
C MET A 253 8.54 -13.34 1.70
N ILE A 254 9.64 -13.39 0.94
CA ILE A 254 10.13 -14.65 0.36
C ILE A 254 10.57 -15.61 1.47
N ILE A 255 11.29 -15.10 2.48
CA ILE A 255 11.76 -15.88 3.63
C ILE A 255 10.58 -16.46 4.45
N TYR A 256 9.61 -15.62 4.79
CA TYR A 256 8.54 -15.98 5.72
C TYR A 256 7.33 -16.66 5.07
N PHE A 257 7.21 -16.60 3.74
CA PHE A 257 6.15 -17.25 2.98
C PHE A 257 6.69 -18.10 1.81
N PRO A 258 7.56 -19.10 2.08
CA PRO A 258 8.25 -19.87 1.04
C PRO A 258 7.31 -20.78 0.24
N THR A 259 6.13 -21.11 0.77
CA THR A 259 5.12 -21.93 0.09
C THR A 259 4.15 -21.10 -0.76
N HIS A 260 4.22 -19.77 -0.71
CA HIS A 260 3.31 -18.90 -1.43
C HIS A 260 3.47 -19.06 -2.96
N LYS A 261 2.33 -19.17 -3.66
CA LYS A 261 2.22 -19.51 -5.09
C LYS A 261 3.15 -18.71 -6.02
N HIS A 262 3.42 -17.44 -5.69
CA HIS A 262 4.32 -16.59 -6.47
C HIS A 262 5.70 -16.39 -5.83
N LEU A 263 5.78 -16.28 -4.51
CA LEU A 263 7.04 -15.90 -3.82
C LEU A 263 8.04 -17.06 -3.82
N ARG A 264 7.55 -18.30 -3.78
CA ARG A 264 8.39 -19.52 -3.88
C ARG A 264 9.34 -19.52 -5.08
N HIS A 265 8.93 -18.89 -6.18
CA HIS A 265 9.73 -18.83 -7.40
C HIS A 265 10.86 -17.79 -7.32
N LEU A 266 10.77 -16.83 -6.40
CA LEU A 266 11.78 -15.79 -6.23
C LEU A 266 12.94 -16.26 -5.33
N GLU A 267 12.76 -17.33 -4.56
CA GLU A 267 13.82 -17.87 -3.70
C GLU A 267 15.04 -18.32 -4.51
N SER A 268 14.86 -18.80 -5.74
CA SER A 268 15.99 -19.14 -6.63
C SER A 268 16.85 -17.94 -7.05
N LEU A 269 16.39 -16.72 -6.79
CA LEU A 269 17.15 -15.48 -7.05
C LEU A 269 18.00 -15.06 -5.84
N ARG A 270 17.84 -15.73 -4.70
CA ARG A 270 18.53 -15.43 -3.46
C ARG A 270 19.74 -16.32 -3.26
N ASN A 271 20.76 -15.78 -2.60
CA ASN A 271 21.94 -16.53 -2.22
C ASN A 271 22.52 -15.97 -0.91
N THR A 272 22.17 -16.60 0.21
CA THR A 272 22.63 -16.18 1.53
C THR A 272 24.10 -16.53 1.81
N ALA A 273 24.69 -17.46 1.05
CA ALA A 273 26.09 -17.85 1.22
C ALA A 273 27.04 -16.89 0.50
N GLU A 274 26.63 -16.41 -0.68
CA GLU A 274 27.43 -15.49 -1.51
C GLU A 274 26.60 -14.26 -1.90
N VAL A 275 26.76 -13.17 -1.13
CA VAL A 275 26.06 -11.89 -1.33
C VAL A 275 26.27 -11.33 -2.75
N ASP A 276 27.42 -11.59 -3.39
CA ASP A 276 27.71 -11.19 -4.77
C ASP A 276 26.93 -11.96 -5.85
N LEU A 277 26.28 -13.06 -5.46
CA LEU A 277 25.39 -13.84 -6.29
C LEU A 277 23.91 -13.59 -6.00
N ASP A 278 23.57 -12.98 -4.86
CA ASP A 278 22.18 -12.65 -4.51
C ASP A 278 21.64 -11.52 -5.38
N PHE A 279 20.53 -11.78 -6.08
CA PHE A 279 19.96 -10.80 -7.00
C PHE A 279 19.44 -9.55 -6.26
N PHE A 280 18.76 -9.73 -5.12
CA PHE A 280 18.11 -8.63 -4.42
C PHE A 280 19.13 -7.72 -3.71
N GLU A 281 20.20 -8.28 -3.16
CA GLU A 281 21.32 -7.51 -2.60
C GLU A 281 22.04 -6.68 -3.69
N ASN A 282 22.23 -7.25 -4.88
CA ASN A 282 22.96 -6.55 -5.94
C ASN A 282 22.10 -5.54 -6.70
N VAL A 283 20.79 -5.77 -6.86
CA VAL A 283 19.89 -4.87 -7.60
C VAL A 283 19.58 -3.58 -6.82
N THR A 284 19.62 -3.62 -5.49
CA THR A 284 19.42 -2.46 -4.62
C THR A 284 20.72 -1.78 -4.20
N HIS A 285 21.87 -2.34 -4.59
CA HIS A 285 23.18 -1.86 -4.17
C HIS A 285 23.49 -0.43 -4.63
N MET A 286 24.13 0.42 -3.83
CA MET A 286 24.46 1.81 -4.21
C MET A 286 25.30 1.91 -5.50
N GLN A 287 26.18 0.92 -5.75
CA GLN A 287 27.03 0.87 -6.95
C GLN A 287 26.30 0.33 -8.19
N ILE A 288 26.24 1.14 -9.24
CA ILE A 288 25.60 0.84 -10.53
C ILE A 288 26.12 -0.46 -11.18
N HIS A 289 27.42 -0.73 -11.11
CA HIS A 289 28.01 -1.91 -11.75
C HIS A 289 27.52 -3.23 -11.12
N ARG A 290 27.20 -3.24 -9.82
CA ARG A 290 26.64 -4.43 -9.14
C ARG A 290 25.22 -4.69 -9.64
N ARG A 291 24.40 -3.64 -9.80
CA ARG A 291 23.06 -3.75 -10.41
C ARG A 291 23.13 -4.28 -11.84
N GLN A 292 24.06 -3.75 -12.63
CA GLN A 292 24.27 -4.18 -14.01
C GLN A 292 24.62 -5.67 -14.07
N ARG A 293 25.54 -6.11 -13.21
CA ARG A 293 25.94 -7.51 -13.10
C ARG A 293 24.76 -8.40 -12.68
N ALA A 294 23.90 -7.94 -11.77
CA ALA A 294 22.70 -8.67 -11.36
C ALA A 294 21.74 -8.91 -12.53
N PHE A 295 21.43 -7.86 -13.30
CA PHE A 295 20.59 -7.98 -14.50
C PHE A 295 21.19 -8.92 -15.54
N TYR A 296 22.49 -8.78 -15.81
CA TYR A 296 23.20 -9.61 -16.77
C TYR A 296 23.20 -11.10 -16.36
N LYS A 297 23.57 -11.41 -15.11
CA LYS A 297 23.58 -12.79 -14.58
C LYS A 297 22.19 -13.43 -14.64
N LEU A 298 21.16 -12.67 -14.30
CA LEU A 298 19.80 -13.18 -14.35
C LEU A 298 19.35 -13.44 -15.80
N ALA A 299 19.66 -12.53 -16.73
CA ALA A 299 19.35 -12.73 -18.15
C ALA A 299 20.02 -14.00 -18.70
N GLN A 300 21.29 -14.24 -18.36
CA GLN A 300 22.00 -15.47 -18.72
C GLN A 300 21.41 -16.72 -18.07
N SER A 301 21.03 -16.65 -16.80
CA SER A 301 20.45 -17.79 -16.07
C SER A 301 19.06 -18.18 -16.59
N LEU A 302 18.27 -17.21 -17.05
CA LEU A 302 17.00 -17.46 -17.74
C LEU A 302 17.23 -18.04 -19.13
N GLN A 303 18.19 -17.49 -19.90
CA GLN A 303 18.50 -17.96 -21.25
C GLN A 303 19.04 -19.39 -21.27
N SER A 304 19.87 -19.75 -20.30
CA SER A 304 20.44 -21.10 -20.15
C SER A 304 19.48 -22.10 -19.49
N GLU A 305 18.26 -21.67 -19.14
CA GLU A 305 17.26 -22.45 -18.39
C GLU A 305 17.76 -22.98 -17.03
N LYS A 306 18.87 -22.45 -16.50
CA LYS A 306 19.38 -22.79 -15.16
C LYS A 306 18.35 -22.44 -14.09
N ILE A 307 17.59 -21.38 -14.30
CA ILE A 307 16.50 -20.93 -13.44
C ILE A 307 15.21 -20.88 -14.24
N ARG A 308 14.14 -21.50 -13.73
CA ARG A 308 12.81 -21.51 -14.35
C ARG A 308 11.80 -20.80 -13.48
N ILE A 309 11.52 -19.53 -13.81
CA ILE A 309 10.52 -18.71 -13.13
C ILE A 309 9.39 -18.41 -14.13
N PRO A 310 8.11 -18.57 -13.75
CA PRO A 310 7.00 -18.22 -14.62
C PRO A 310 7.05 -16.75 -15.06
N ASN A 311 6.82 -16.47 -16.34
CA ASN A 311 6.88 -15.10 -16.87
C ASN A 311 5.94 -14.12 -16.17
N GLY A 312 4.78 -14.59 -15.69
CA GLY A 312 3.88 -13.76 -14.88
C GLY A 312 4.50 -13.30 -13.56
N VAL A 313 5.36 -14.12 -12.95
CA VAL A 313 6.10 -13.76 -11.72
C VAL A 313 7.24 -12.80 -12.06
N LEU A 314 8.03 -13.09 -13.11
CA LEU A 314 9.11 -12.20 -13.57
C LEU A 314 8.57 -10.79 -13.87
N LEU A 315 7.50 -10.68 -14.65
CA LEU A 315 6.88 -9.39 -14.97
C LEU A 315 6.30 -8.69 -13.74
N ARG A 316 5.75 -9.43 -12.77
CA ARG A 316 5.13 -8.85 -11.58
C ARG A 316 6.16 -8.26 -10.61
N PHE A 317 7.30 -8.94 -10.42
CA PHE A 317 8.27 -8.59 -9.38
C PHE A 317 9.56 -7.97 -9.90
N LEU A 318 9.98 -8.28 -11.13
CA LEU A 318 11.24 -7.77 -11.68
C LEU A 318 11.09 -6.51 -12.52
N LEU A 319 9.95 -6.36 -13.21
CA LEU A 319 9.68 -5.17 -14.01
C LEU A 319 9.87 -3.84 -13.26
N PRO A 320 9.48 -3.69 -11.97
CA PRO A 320 9.68 -2.44 -11.24
C PRO A 320 11.15 -2.04 -11.11
N PHE A 321 12.08 -3.01 -11.08
CA PHE A 321 13.52 -2.73 -11.04
C PHE A 321 14.09 -2.31 -12.39
N LEU A 322 13.51 -2.83 -13.49
CA LEU A 322 13.96 -2.54 -14.86
C LEU A 322 13.41 -1.21 -15.38
N GLN A 323 12.17 -0.91 -15.02
CA GLN A 323 11.41 0.22 -15.58
C GLN A 323 12.14 1.57 -15.47
N PRO A 324 12.77 1.96 -14.35
CA PRO A 324 13.49 3.25 -14.26
C PRO A 324 14.57 3.40 -15.34
N TYR A 325 15.34 2.34 -15.58
CA TYR A 325 16.44 2.33 -16.55
C TYR A 325 15.98 2.15 -17.99
N MET A 326 14.77 1.62 -18.19
CA MET A 326 14.15 1.57 -19.52
C MET A 326 13.48 2.88 -19.91
N VAL A 327 13.07 3.70 -18.94
CA VAL A 327 12.26 4.89 -19.17
C VAL A 327 13.09 6.16 -19.19
N ASN A 328 14.04 6.29 -18.27
CA ASN A 328 14.89 7.46 -18.15
C ASN A 328 16.33 7.08 -18.50
N LEU A 329 16.68 7.21 -19.78
CA LEU A 329 18.06 6.97 -20.20
C LEU A 329 18.96 8.14 -19.76
N SER A 330 20.02 7.82 -19.04
CA SER A 330 21.12 8.76 -18.80
C SER A 330 22.43 8.18 -19.36
N SER A 331 23.36 9.04 -19.78
CA SER A 331 24.69 8.61 -20.22
C SER A 331 25.41 7.83 -19.10
N SER A 332 25.26 8.28 -17.85
CA SER A 332 25.83 7.65 -16.65
C SER A 332 25.29 6.26 -16.33
N THR A 333 24.08 5.92 -16.80
CA THR A 333 23.43 4.61 -16.57
C THR A 333 23.25 3.81 -17.86
N SER A 334 23.93 4.20 -18.95
CA SER A 334 23.78 3.56 -20.26
C SER A 334 24.01 2.04 -20.24
N ALA A 335 25.12 1.59 -19.67
CA ALA A 335 25.44 0.17 -19.55
C ALA A 335 24.43 -0.61 -18.68
N LEU A 336 23.92 0.03 -17.62
CA LEU A 336 22.87 -0.55 -16.78
C LEU A 336 21.54 -0.64 -17.54
N SER A 337 21.23 0.37 -18.36
CA SER A 337 20.02 0.43 -19.19
C SER A 337 20.05 -0.65 -20.27
N ASP A 338 21.20 -0.89 -20.90
CA ASP A 338 21.38 -1.98 -21.87
C ASP A 338 21.23 -3.36 -21.20
N ALA A 339 21.77 -3.54 -19.98
CA ALA A 339 21.58 -4.78 -19.21
C ALA A 339 20.11 -4.98 -18.78
N ALA A 340 19.43 -3.92 -18.36
CA ALA A 340 18.01 -3.96 -18.01
C ALA A 340 17.15 -4.32 -19.22
N LEU A 341 17.47 -3.75 -20.40
CA LEU A 341 16.82 -4.07 -21.66
C LEU A 341 17.04 -5.53 -22.06
N ALA A 342 18.27 -6.04 -21.95
CA ALA A 342 18.57 -7.43 -22.27
C ALA A 342 17.78 -8.42 -21.39
N LEU A 343 17.70 -8.15 -20.08
CA LEU A 343 16.89 -8.94 -19.16
C LEU A 343 15.39 -8.84 -19.49
N PHE A 344 14.88 -7.64 -19.75
CA PHE A 344 13.49 -7.44 -20.16
C PHE A 344 13.17 -8.23 -21.44
N THR A 345 14.02 -8.18 -22.46
CA THR A 345 13.86 -8.94 -23.70
C THR A 345 13.82 -10.44 -23.44
N GLN A 346 14.67 -10.97 -22.55
CA GLN A 346 14.61 -12.39 -22.19
C GLN A 346 13.32 -12.78 -21.47
N ILE A 347 12.79 -11.92 -20.58
CA ILE A 347 11.48 -12.14 -19.95
C ILE A 347 10.37 -12.13 -21.01
N MET A 348 10.41 -11.18 -21.95
CA MET A 348 9.38 -11.05 -22.98
C MET A 348 9.39 -12.19 -24.01
N ARG A 349 10.55 -12.78 -24.31
CA ARG A 349 10.66 -13.95 -25.20
C ARG A 349 9.87 -15.16 -24.71
N GLY A 350 9.78 -15.37 -23.40
CA GLY A 350 8.97 -16.43 -22.81
C GLY A 350 7.50 -16.05 -22.56
N ALA A 351 7.12 -14.78 -22.75
CA ALA A 351 5.80 -14.29 -22.35
C ALA A 351 4.71 -14.73 -23.35
N PRO A 352 3.55 -15.22 -22.87
CA PRO A 352 2.42 -15.51 -23.75
C PRO A 352 1.89 -14.22 -24.38
N TRP A 353 1.28 -14.31 -25.58
CA TRP A 353 0.78 -13.16 -26.32
C TRP A 353 -0.13 -12.23 -25.49
N LYS A 354 -0.99 -12.81 -24.64
CA LYS A 354 -1.88 -12.07 -23.72
C LYS A 354 -1.13 -11.14 -22.74
N LYS A 355 0.14 -11.41 -22.44
CA LYS A 355 1.02 -10.56 -21.61
C LYS A 355 1.96 -9.71 -22.46
N TYR A 356 2.39 -10.23 -23.60
CA TYR A 356 3.27 -9.54 -24.54
C TYR A 356 2.60 -8.32 -25.17
N PHE A 357 1.40 -8.49 -25.73
CA PHE A 357 0.70 -7.44 -26.50
C PHE A 357 0.41 -6.17 -25.71
N PRO A 358 -0.12 -6.21 -24.46
CA PRO A 358 -0.33 -4.99 -23.67
C PRO A 358 0.96 -4.21 -23.40
N MET A 359 2.08 -4.92 -23.23
CA MET A 359 3.38 -4.30 -23.02
C MET A 359 3.90 -3.64 -24.29
N LEU A 360 3.74 -4.30 -25.44
CA LEU A 360 4.04 -3.74 -26.76
C LEU A 360 3.21 -2.48 -27.03
N ASP A 361 1.89 -2.55 -26.83
CA ASP A 361 0.96 -1.43 -27.00
C ASP A 361 1.31 -0.26 -26.09
N PHE A 362 1.68 -0.53 -24.83
CA PHE A 362 2.16 0.49 -23.88
C PHE A 362 3.39 1.24 -24.42
N TYR A 363 4.43 0.53 -24.88
CA TYR A 363 5.64 1.17 -25.41
C TYR A 363 5.40 1.83 -26.78
N MET A 364 4.53 1.27 -27.64
CA MET A 364 4.12 1.90 -28.91
C MET A 364 3.36 3.21 -28.70
N LYS A 365 2.44 3.26 -27.74
CA LYS A 365 1.74 4.50 -27.38
C LYS A 365 2.70 5.56 -26.84
N ARG A 366 3.75 5.16 -26.13
CA ARG A 366 4.79 6.08 -25.67
C ARG A 366 5.64 6.61 -26.81
N LEU A 367 6.04 5.77 -27.78
CA LEU A 367 6.74 6.24 -28.98
C LEU A 367 5.96 7.37 -29.68
N LYS A 368 4.65 7.17 -29.85
CA LYS A 368 3.79 8.15 -30.51
C LYS A 368 3.64 9.46 -29.72
N LYS A 369 3.77 9.42 -28.38
CA LYS A 369 3.67 10.61 -27.50
C LYS A 369 4.99 11.35 -27.33
N GLU A 370 6.12 10.65 -27.38
CA GLU A 370 7.47 11.20 -27.14
C GLU A 370 8.19 11.63 -28.44
N SER A 371 7.44 11.93 -29.51
CA SER A 371 7.96 12.39 -30.82
C SER A 371 8.70 13.73 -30.81
N VAL A 372 9.00 14.31 -29.64
CA VAL A 372 9.65 15.63 -29.50
C VAL A 372 10.92 15.61 -28.65
N ASN A 373 11.33 14.52 -27.97
CA ASN A 373 12.61 14.53 -27.21
C ASN A 373 13.31 13.17 -27.05
N VAL A 374 14.65 13.26 -26.92
CA VAL A 374 15.80 12.35 -26.64
C VAL A 374 15.58 10.83 -26.36
N ASN A 375 14.41 10.37 -25.92
CA ASN A 375 14.12 8.96 -25.58
C ASN A 375 13.76 8.05 -26.77
N HIS A 376 13.73 8.58 -28.00
CA HIS A 376 13.32 7.81 -29.18
C HIS A 376 14.17 6.55 -29.44
N LYS A 377 15.51 6.65 -29.32
CA LYS A 377 16.43 5.51 -29.49
C LYS A 377 16.19 4.41 -28.43
N ALA A 378 15.83 4.80 -27.21
CA ALA A 378 15.55 3.88 -26.10
C ALA A 378 14.36 2.98 -26.38
N ILE A 379 13.31 3.56 -26.95
CA ILE A 379 12.05 2.86 -27.14
C ILE A 379 12.11 2.03 -28.42
N ILE A 380 12.79 2.49 -29.48
CA ILE A 380 13.03 1.69 -30.69
C ILE A 380 13.83 0.42 -30.37
N ARG A 381 14.85 0.49 -29.51
CA ARG A 381 15.66 -0.68 -29.09
C ARG A 381 14.85 -1.77 -28.34
N LYS A 382 13.61 -1.51 -27.93
CA LYS A 382 12.74 -2.46 -27.22
C LYS A 382 11.90 -3.34 -28.13
N PHE A 383 11.85 -3.01 -29.43
CA PHE A 383 11.33 -3.86 -30.50
C PHE A 383 12.49 -4.69 -31.04
#